data_AF-A0A0P0VRG7-F1
#
_entry.id   AF-A0A0P0VRG7-F1
#
_cell.length_a   1.000
_cell.length_b   1.000
_cell.length_c   1.000
_cell.angle_alpha   90.00
_cell.angle_beta   90.00
_cell.angle_gamma   90.00
#
_symmetry.space_group_name_H-M   'P 1'
#
loop_
_entity.id
_entity.type
_entity.pdbx_description
1 polymer ?
#
loop_
_entity_poly.entity_id
_entity_poly.type
_entity_poly.pdbx_seq_one_letter_code
_entity_poly.pdbx_strand_id
1 'polypeptide(L)'
;NKELYECLKQQLQPEMQEHLVLSCSYSSKVWLVGDGVTDEEQMKAQKGSHFVPYSQFPPNKARNDCVYHCTPALLVPESFENLHVCENWLPRRVMSAWRAAGIVHALEKWDGHECGGRVTGVQKAWSAALARGFRPYDDHHHPGITHDGRGGL
;
A
#
# COMPACT_ATOMS: atom_id res chain seq x y z
N ASN A 1 10.85 -20.66 -6.09
CA ASN A 1 10.14 -19.70 -6.98
C ASN A 1 9.39 -20.33 -8.15
N LYS A 2 9.90 -21.39 -8.80
CA LYS A 2 9.14 -22.05 -9.89
C LYS A 2 7.82 -22.68 -9.41
N GLU A 3 7.83 -23.34 -8.26
CA GLU A 3 6.62 -23.95 -7.67
C GLU A 3 5.53 -22.91 -7.36
N LEU A 4 5.88 -21.79 -6.72
CA LEU A 4 4.95 -20.69 -6.46
C LEU A 4 4.38 -20.10 -7.75
N TYR A 5 5.22 -19.95 -8.79
CA TYR A 5 4.77 -19.51 -10.11
C TYR A 5 3.74 -20.46 -10.72
N GLU A 6 3.97 -21.78 -10.65
CA GLU A 6 2.98 -22.76 -11.15
C GLU A 6 1.68 -22.72 -10.34
N CYS A 7 1.75 -22.61 -9.01
CA CYS A 7 0.56 -22.45 -8.17
C CYS A 7 -0.23 -21.17 -8.51
N LEU A 8 0.46 -20.04 -8.67
CA LEU A 8 -0.17 -18.77 -9.07
C LEU A 8 -0.81 -18.89 -10.45
N LYS A 9 -0.12 -19.51 -11.41
CA LYS A 9 -0.63 -19.71 -12.77
C LYS A 9 -1.93 -20.51 -12.77
N GLN A 10 -2.04 -21.54 -11.92
CA GLN A 10 -3.26 -22.35 -11.78
C GLN A 10 -4.44 -21.60 -11.17
N GLN A 11 -4.18 -20.55 -10.38
CA GLN A 11 -5.23 -19.71 -9.78
C GLN A 11 -5.77 -18.65 -10.74
N LEU A 12 -5.05 -18.37 -11.83
CA LEU A 12 -5.44 -17.38 -12.84
C LEU A 12 -6.39 -17.97 -13.87
N GLN A 13 -7.30 -17.13 -14.37
CA GLN A 13 -8.13 -17.48 -15.52
C GLN A 13 -7.23 -17.76 -16.74
N PRO A 14 -7.62 -18.68 -17.64
CA PRO A 14 -6.79 -19.10 -18.77
C PRO A 14 -6.24 -17.94 -19.60
N GLU A 15 -7.06 -16.90 -19.80
CA GLU A 15 -6.74 -15.70 -20.58
C GLU A 15 -5.69 -14.81 -19.88
N MET A 16 -5.54 -14.94 -18.57
CA MET A 16 -4.55 -14.18 -17.79
C MET A 16 -3.22 -14.92 -17.65
N GLN A 17 -3.19 -16.24 -17.90
CA GLN A 17 -2.00 -17.06 -17.71
C GLN A 17 -0.86 -16.69 -18.67
N GLU A 18 -1.16 -16.13 -19.84
CA GLU A 18 -0.15 -15.65 -20.80
C GLU A 18 0.56 -14.37 -20.32
N HIS A 19 -0.09 -13.58 -19.45
CA HIS A 19 0.48 -12.38 -18.87
C HIS A 19 1.34 -12.64 -17.64
N LEU A 20 1.30 -13.85 -17.09
CA LEU A 20 2.16 -14.26 -15.98
C LEU A 20 3.47 -14.82 -16.51
N VAL A 21 4.56 -14.08 -16.32
CA VAL A 21 5.90 -14.49 -16.74
C VAL A 21 6.79 -14.68 -15.52
N LEU A 22 7.45 -15.84 -15.43
CA LEU A 22 8.52 -16.05 -14.46
C LEU A 22 9.78 -15.32 -14.94
N SER A 23 10.03 -14.13 -14.40
CA SER A 23 11.25 -13.41 -14.70
C SER A 23 12.44 -13.99 -13.92
N CYS A 24 13.54 -14.28 -14.63
CA CYS A 24 14.84 -14.56 -14.04
C CYS A 24 15.74 -13.32 -13.98
N SER A 25 15.26 -12.17 -14.45
CA SER A 25 15.98 -10.90 -14.44
C SER A 25 15.35 -9.91 -13.47
N TYR A 26 16.19 -9.06 -12.90
CA TYR A 26 15.81 -8.04 -11.91
C TYR A 26 15.84 -6.62 -12.51
N SER A 27 15.65 -6.52 -13.83
CA SER A 27 15.73 -5.27 -14.59
C SER A 27 14.49 -4.38 -14.48
N SER A 28 13.44 -4.83 -13.79
CA SER A 28 12.21 -4.06 -13.60
C SER A 28 12.47 -2.78 -12.79
N LYS A 29 11.95 -1.66 -13.29
CA LYS A 29 12.00 -0.36 -12.60
C LYS A 29 10.95 -0.21 -11.52
N VAL A 30 9.83 -0.94 -11.59
CA VAL A 30 8.76 -0.91 -10.59
C VAL A 30 8.62 -2.31 -9.99
N TRP A 31 8.62 -2.37 -8.67
CA TRP A 31 8.52 -3.59 -7.88
C TRP A 31 7.30 -3.48 -6.98
N LEU A 32 6.34 -4.39 -7.16
CA LEU A 32 5.24 -4.57 -6.21
C LEU A 32 5.71 -5.54 -5.13
N VAL A 33 5.70 -5.10 -3.87
CA VAL A 33 6.28 -5.86 -2.76
C VAL A 33 5.29 -6.02 -1.61
N GLY A 34 5.36 -7.17 -0.93
CA GLY A 34 4.65 -7.43 0.31
C GLY A 34 5.61 -7.48 1.50
N ASP A 35 5.08 -7.84 2.68
CA ASP A 35 5.83 -7.83 3.95
C ASP A 35 7.05 -8.78 3.99
N GLY A 36 7.12 -9.75 3.06
CA GLY A 36 8.18 -10.76 3.01
C GLY A 36 9.41 -10.39 2.19
N VAL A 37 9.47 -9.20 1.58
CA VAL A 37 10.62 -8.82 0.74
C VAL A 37 11.90 -8.68 1.58
N THR A 38 12.95 -9.40 1.23
CA THR A 38 14.21 -9.36 1.99
C THR A 38 15.17 -8.29 1.47
N ASP A 39 16.11 -7.87 2.30
CA ASP A 39 17.13 -6.89 1.92
C ASP A 39 17.98 -7.43 0.75
N GLU A 40 18.30 -8.72 0.73
CA GLU A 40 19.04 -9.37 -0.37
C GLU A 40 18.28 -9.34 -1.70
N GLU A 41 16.94 -9.43 -1.67
CA GLU A 41 16.10 -9.30 -2.87
C GLU A 41 16.10 -7.85 -3.38
N GLN A 42 15.99 -6.89 -2.47
CA GLN A 42 16.06 -5.47 -2.81
C GLN A 42 17.43 -5.09 -3.39
N MET A 43 18.52 -5.72 -2.93
CA MET A 43 19.86 -5.50 -3.48
C MET A 43 20.02 -5.90 -4.94
N LYS A 44 19.14 -6.75 -5.46
CA LYS A 44 19.14 -7.17 -6.88
C LYS A 44 18.43 -6.16 -7.80
N ALA A 45 17.64 -5.24 -7.23
CA ALA A 45 16.95 -4.24 -8.01
C ALA A 45 17.93 -3.24 -8.64
N GLN A 46 17.55 -2.69 -9.79
CA GLN A 46 18.33 -1.66 -10.46
C GLN A 46 18.33 -0.35 -9.65
N LYS A 47 19.40 0.43 -9.80
CA LYS A 47 19.45 1.80 -9.29
C LYS A 47 18.24 2.60 -9.80
N GLY A 48 17.61 3.36 -8.90
CA GLY A 48 16.42 4.15 -9.18
C GLY A 48 15.14 3.32 -9.35
N SER A 49 15.10 2.07 -8.89
CA SER A 49 13.86 1.29 -8.86
C SER A 49 12.88 1.83 -7.82
N HIS A 50 11.59 1.68 -8.10
CA HIS A 50 10.48 2.06 -7.24
C HIS A 50 9.89 0.82 -6.58
N PHE A 51 9.86 0.79 -5.25
CA PHE A 51 9.21 -0.23 -4.44
C PHE A 51 7.84 0.27 -4.01
N VAL A 52 6.78 -0.37 -4.49
CA VAL A 52 5.39 -0.04 -4.18
C VAL A 52 4.82 -1.17 -3.31
N PRO A 53 4.51 -0.92 -2.02
CA PRO A 53 3.88 -1.92 -1.19
C PRO A 53 2.45 -2.20 -1.63
N TYR A 54 2.05 -3.47 -1.61
CA TYR A 54 0.64 -3.87 -1.62
C TYR A 54 0.17 -4.38 -0.24
N SER A 55 1.07 -4.52 0.71
CA SER A 55 0.77 -4.91 2.10
C SER A 55 0.55 -3.69 2.99
N GLN A 56 0.14 -3.94 4.24
CA GLN A 56 -0.15 -2.86 5.20
C GLN A 56 1.10 -2.10 5.60
N PHE A 57 2.22 -2.80 5.81
CA PHE A 57 3.43 -2.20 6.34
C PHE A 57 4.35 -1.75 5.20
N PRO A 58 4.96 -0.55 5.32
CA PRO A 58 5.96 -0.14 4.35
C PRO A 58 7.17 -1.09 4.39
N PRO A 59 7.80 -1.37 3.24
CA PRO A 59 8.99 -2.21 3.18
C PRO A 59 10.18 -1.52 3.88
N ASN A 60 11.05 -2.33 4.50
CA ASN A 60 12.30 -1.83 5.04
C ASN A 60 13.19 -1.31 3.91
N LYS A 61 13.79 -0.13 4.10
CA LYS A 61 14.64 0.49 3.09
C LYS A 61 16.05 -0.10 3.15
N ALA A 62 16.33 -1.09 2.30
CA ALA A 62 17.67 -1.67 2.21
C ALA A 62 18.67 -0.81 1.40
N ARG A 63 18.16 0.12 0.57
CA ARG A 63 18.95 0.93 -0.36
C ARG A 63 18.58 2.41 -0.31
N ASN A 64 19.57 3.28 -0.49
CA ASN A 64 19.36 4.73 -0.55
C ASN A 64 19.23 5.27 -1.98
N ASP A 65 19.55 4.46 -2.99
CA ASP A 65 19.51 4.83 -4.40
C ASP A 65 18.23 4.35 -5.12
N CYS A 66 17.22 3.96 -4.34
CA CYS A 66 15.90 3.53 -4.79
C CYS A 66 14.80 4.37 -4.13
N VAL A 67 13.60 4.36 -4.72
CA VAL A 67 12.43 5.04 -4.18
C VAL A 67 11.53 4.02 -3.49
N TYR A 68 11.21 4.28 -2.24
CA TYR A 68 10.31 3.44 -1.45
C TYR A 68 9.03 4.21 -1.20
N HIS A 69 7.94 3.71 -1.78
CA HIS A 69 6.62 4.23 -1.54
C HIS A 69 6.05 3.64 -0.25
N CYS A 70 5.09 4.34 0.33
CA CYS A 70 4.31 3.85 1.46
C CYS A 70 2.88 3.55 1.00
N THR A 71 2.19 2.70 1.76
CA THR A 71 0.76 2.48 1.55
C THR A 71 0.03 3.82 1.65
N PRO A 72 -0.79 4.21 0.66
CA PRO A 72 -1.43 5.52 0.65
C PRO A 72 -2.18 5.80 1.94
N ALA A 73 -2.05 7.01 2.47
CA ALA A 73 -2.66 7.43 3.73
C ALA A 73 -3.28 8.83 3.60
N LEU A 74 -4.22 9.13 4.49
CA LEU A 74 -4.94 10.39 4.54
C LEU A 74 -4.89 10.99 5.94
N LEU A 75 -4.69 12.30 6.00
CA LEU A 75 -4.96 13.10 7.20
C LEU A 75 -6.47 13.14 7.45
N VAL A 76 -6.86 12.96 8.70
CA VAL A 76 -8.26 12.92 9.12
C VAL A 76 -8.75 14.31 9.53
N PRO A 77 -9.96 14.74 9.12
CA PRO A 77 -10.55 16.03 9.50
C PRO A 77 -10.50 16.33 10.99
N GLU A 78 -10.25 17.59 11.35
CA GLU A 78 -10.20 18.06 12.75
C GLU A 78 -11.46 17.74 13.56
N SER A 79 -12.62 17.73 12.90
CA SER A 79 -13.92 17.41 13.49
C SER A 79 -14.05 15.97 13.99
N PHE A 80 -13.15 15.06 13.62
CA PHE A 80 -13.21 13.68 14.09
C PHE A 80 -12.41 13.57 15.38
N GLU A 81 -13.14 13.34 16.47
CA GLU A 81 -12.60 13.22 17.82
C GLU A 81 -12.27 11.76 18.19
N ASN A 82 -11.54 11.57 19.28
CA ASN A 82 -11.17 10.25 19.83
C ASN A 82 -10.40 9.34 18.85
N LEU A 83 -9.68 9.95 17.91
CA LEU A 83 -8.77 9.25 17.00
C LEU A 83 -7.36 9.24 17.58
N HIS A 84 -6.97 8.08 18.10
CA HIS A 84 -5.59 7.80 18.52
C HIS A 84 -4.76 7.32 17.32
N VAL A 85 -3.73 6.51 17.57
CA VAL A 85 -2.93 5.89 16.52
C VAL A 85 -3.73 4.71 15.97
N CYS A 86 -4.24 4.83 14.74
CA CYS A 86 -4.98 3.75 14.08
C CYS A 86 -4.04 2.65 13.56
N GLU A 87 -2.80 3.02 13.25
CA GLU A 87 -1.77 2.19 12.66
C GLU A 87 -0.41 2.58 13.26
N ASN A 88 0.33 1.63 13.81
CA ASN A 88 1.56 1.89 14.59
C ASN A 88 2.65 2.62 13.79
N TRP A 89 2.59 2.58 12.46
CA TRP A 89 3.55 3.21 11.57
C TRP A 89 3.06 4.57 11.01
N LEU A 90 1.85 5.02 11.34
CA LEU A 90 1.35 6.34 10.93
C LEU A 90 1.31 7.31 12.11
N PRO A 91 1.54 8.61 11.87
CA PRO A 91 1.38 9.61 12.91
C PRO A 91 -0.07 9.73 13.36
N ARG A 92 -0.29 10.36 14.52
CA ARG A 92 -1.63 10.63 15.03
C ARG A 92 -2.45 11.38 13.98
N ARG A 93 -3.74 11.05 13.89
CA ARG A 93 -4.70 11.64 12.94
C ARG A 93 -4.36 11.37 11.47
N VAL A 94 -3.54 10.37 11.20
CA VAL A 94 -3.33 9.82 9.86
C VAL A 94 -3.75 8.36 9.88
N MET A 95 -4.45 7.95 8.83
CA MET A 95 -4.84 6.56 8.61
C MET A 95 -4.66 6.21 7.15
N SER A 96 -4.42 4.95 6.87
CA SER A 96 -4.38 4.39 5.53
C SER A 96 -5.66 4.67 4.73
N ALA A 97 -5.50 4.83 3.42
CA ALA A 97 -6.57 5.18 2.50
C ALA A 97 -7.69 4.13 2.50
N TRP A 98 -7.39 2.84 2.69
CA TRP A 98 -8.41 1.78 2.78
C TRP A 98 -9.30 1.89 4.04
N ARG A 99 -8.79 2.43 5.15
CA ARG A 99 -9.52 2.66 6.41
C ARG A 99 -10.42 3.87 6.23
N ALA A 100 -9.86 4.94 5.68
CA ALA A 100 -10.61 6.14 5.32
C ALA A 100 -11.73 5.82 4.32
N ALA A 101 -11.48 4.96 3.32
CA ALA A 101 -12.48 4.53 2.36
C ALA A 101 -13.66 3.85 3.06
N GLY A 102 -13.43 2.95 4.02
CA GLY A 102 -14.49 2.33 4.82
C GLY A 102 -15.32 3.35 5.61
N ILE A 103 -14.68 4.36 6.20
CA ILE A 103 -15.37 5.44 6.91
C ILE A 103 -16.23 6.28 5.96
N VAL A 104 -15.65 6.70 4.83
CA VAL A 104 -16.36 7.45 3.78
C VAL A 104 -17.55 6.65 3.27
N HIS A 105 -17.38 5.35 3.04
CA HIS A 105 -18.45 4.45 2.59
C HIS A 105 -19.65 4.49 3.55
N ALA A 106 -19.39 4.36 4.86
CA ALA A 106 -20.42 4.42 5.89
C ALA A 106 -21.08 5.80 5.99
N LEU A 107 -20.27 6.86 5.94
CA LEU A 107 -20.72 8.25 6.01
C LEU A 107 -21.60 8.67 4.82
N GLU A 108 -21.33 8.11 3.64
CA GLU A 108 -22.10 8.33 2.42
C GLU A 108 -23.29 7.37 2.27
N LYS A 109 -23.46 6.41 3.20
CA LYS A 109 -24.53 5.41 3.20
C LYS A 109 -24.66 4.67 1.87
N TRP A 110 -23.52 4.29 1.29
CA TRP A 110 -23.54 3.48 0.07
C TRP A 110 -23.91 2.03 0.41
N ASP A 111 -24.83 1.46 -0.36
CA ASP A 111 -25.35 0.10 -0.15
C ASP A 111 -24.40 -0.99 -0.71
N GLY A 112 -23.32 -0.59 -1.38
CA GLY A 112 -22.34 -1.50 -1.98
C GLY A 112 -21.38 -2.09 -0.94
N HIS A 113 -20.78 -3.23 -1.24
CA HIS A 113 -19.68 -3.78 -0.45
C HIS A 113 -18.49 -4.08 -1.37
N GLU A 114 -17.34 -3.50 -1.05
CA GLU A 114 -16.06 -3.74 -1.72
C GLU A 114 -15.34 -4.90 -1.03
N CYS A 115 -15.82 -6.11 -1.27
CA CYS A 115 -15.26 -7.34 -0.70
C CYS A 115 -14.48 -8.13 -1.75
N GLY A 116 -13.33 -8.69 -1.36
CA GLY A 116 -12.47 -9.46 -2.25
C GLY A 116 -11.86 -8.59 -3.36
N GLY A 117 -11.89 -9.06 -4.60
CA GLY A 117 -11.37 -8.33 -5.76
C GLY A 117 -12.29 -7.24 -6.32
N ARG A 118 -13.46 -6.99 -5.69
CA ARG A 118 -14.43 -6.01 -6.18
C ARG A 118 -14.09 -4.62 -5.63
N VAL A 119 -13.61 -3.75 -6.50
CA VAL A 119 -13.39 -2.32 -6.22
C VAL A 119 -14.33 -1.51 -7.11
N THR A 120 -15.14 -0.61 -6.54
CA THR A 120 -16.14 0.16 -7.29
C THR A 120 -16.01 1.66 -7.02
N GLY A 121 -15.81 2.42 -8.10
CA GLY A 121 -15.90 3.88 -8.03
C GLY A 121 -14.79 4.54 -7.21
N VAL A 122 -13.53 4.18 -7.44
CA VAL A 122 -12.35 4.81 -6.80
C VAL A 122 -12.42 6.35 -6.87
N GLN A 123 -12.82 6.91 -8.01
CA GLN A 123 -12.96 8.37 -8.16
C GLN A 123 -14.09 8.97 -7.31
N LYS A 124 -15.19 8.22 -7.13
CA LYS A 124 -16.30 8.60 -6.26
C LYS A 124 -15.85 8.58 -4.80
N ALA A 125 -15.19 7.51 -4.36
CA ALA A 125 -14.58 7.38 -3.03
C ALA A 125 -13.58 8.51 -2.75
N TRP A 126 -12.69 8.79 -3.71
CA TRP A 126 -11.72 9.86 -3.61
C TRP A 126 -12.37 11.23 -3.45
N SER A 127 -13.31 11.58 -4.33
CA SER A 127 -14.00 12.87 -4.30
C SER A 127 -14.80 13.05 -3.00
N ALA A 128 -15.47 12.00 -2.54
CA ALA A 128 -16.20 12.01 -1.28
C ALA A 128 -15.26 12.17 -0.08
N ALA A 129 -14.12 11.48 -0.06
CA ALA A 129 -13.11 11.65 0.98
C ALA A 129 -12.64 13.10 1.09
N LEU A 130 -12.30 13.73 -0.04
CA LEU A 130 -11.88 15.13 -0.08
C LEU A 130 -12.99 16.08 0.39
N ALA A 131 -14.25 15.82 0.00
CA ALA A 131 -15.42 16.62 0.40
C ALA A 131 -15.71 16.50 1.91
N ARG A 132 -15.41 15.35 2.52
CA ARG A 132 -15.50 15.12 3.97
C ARG A 132 -14.30 15.68 4.74
N GLY A 133 -13.33 16.28 4.06
CA GLY A 133 -12.19 16.97 4.66
C GLY A 133 -10.94 16.11 4.83
N PHE A 134 -10.94 14.85 4.38
CA PHE A 134 -9.70 14.07 4.32
C PHE A 134 -8.73 14.73 3.35
N ARG A 135 -7.42 14.58 3.60
CA ARG A 135 -6.36 15.14 2.76
C ARG A 135 -5.26 14.11 2.51
N PRO A 136 -4.66 14.08 1.31
CA PRO A 136 -3.50 13.23 1.02
C PRO A 136 -2.39 13.47 2.06
N TYR A 137 -1.90 12.41 2.69
CA TYR A 137 -0.72 12.47 3.54
C TYR A 137 0.53 12.22 2.69
N ASP A 138 1.49 13.13 2.79
CA ASP A 138 2.81 13.00 2.18
C ASP A 138 3.88 12.93 3.27
N ASP A 139 4.56 11.79 3.33
CA ASP A 139 5.57 11.48 4.33
C ASP A 139 6.91 12.23 4.08
N HIS A 140 7.08 12.85 2.91
CA HIS A 140 8.30 13.56 2.55
C HIS A 140 8.55 14.86 3.35
N HIS A 141 7.60 15.30 4.19
CA HIS A 141 7.73 16.51 5.02
C HIS A 141 8.21 16.26 6.46
N HIS A 142 8.45 15.02 6.89
CA HIS A 142 8.92 14.72 8.26
C HIS A 142 10.19 13.84 8.27
N PRO A 143 11.39 14.44 8.22
CA PRO A 143 12.67 13.72 8.09
C PRO A 143 13.12 12.99 9.39
N GLY A 144 12.23 12.73 10.34
CA GLY A 144 12.57 12.28 11.69
C GLY A 144 12.04 10.92 12.13
N ILE A 145 11.18 10.25 11.34
CA ILE A 145 10.62 8.96 11.73
C ILE A 145 11.35 7.86 10.94
N THR A 146 12.39 7.29 11.56
CA THR A 146 12.85 5.96 11.17
C THR A 146 11.72 4.98 11.49
N HIS A 147 10.97 4.57 10.48
CA HIS A 147 10.00 3.49 10.58
C HIS A 147 10.74 2.16 10.70
N ASP A 148 11.39 1.92 11.85
CA ASP A 148 11.66 0.55 12.25
C ASP A 148 10.32 -0.03 12.72
N GLY A 149 9.62 -0.67 11.77
CA GLY A 149 8.33 -1.31 11.99
C GLY A 149 8.37 -2.51 12.94
N ARG A 150 9.51 -2.79 13.59
CA ARG A 150 9.65 -3.85 14.59
C ARG A 150 9.75 -3.29 16.00
N GLY A 151 8.72 -2.54 16.41
CA GLY A 151 8.41 -2.45 17.84
C GLY A 151 7.95 -3.83 18.32
N GLY A 152 8.83 -4.55 19.01
CA GLY A 152 8.58 -5.89 19.51
C GLY A 152 7.34 -5.98 20.40
N LEU A 153 6.57 -7.03 20.16
CA LEU A 153 5.83 -7.77 21.19
C LEU A 153 6.50 -9.14 21.33
#